data_AF-A0AB37ARJ3-F1
#
_entry.id   AF-A0AB37ARJ3-F1
#
_cell.length_a   1.000
_cell.length_b   1.000
_cell.length_c   1.000
_cell.angle_alpha   90.00
_cell.angle_beta   90.00
_cell.angle_gamma   90.00
#
_symmetry.space_group_name_H-M   'P 1'
#
loop_
_entity.id
_entity.type
_entity.pdbx_description
1 polymer ?
#
loop_
_entity_poly.entity_id
_entity_poly.type
_entity_poly.pdbx_seq_one_letter_code
_entity_poly.pdbx_strand_id
1 'polypeptide(L)'
;MSAHDPSRLDLAHEYKATENGVAAGLPMMNSWNTVTGVGSKYYVIDPVSEQIFFVAELKEGQRNALGFGRLKVVGEKLSEIELYVTRTRGDTGYQFSADHVSDPAPEWTVQIDKARLPARSQLLTWGRSIFDTKQPSPPTAPNCVLMENGKVVEEDAEVAKQVSIGNDKAKHGHMVTIPCGAFPDRPTDPLARTDIVDEEQGVVVSIATVHGLVEPSLVEDPTISAFVPDSLLPPYLKVLEQWKGSSRSQLPALVPTRASILVAEMHRYYDGKLQGMYMLEQLGAPGSHSPWVQN
;
A
#
# COMPACT_ATOMS: atom_id res chain seq x y z
N MET A 1 -10.35 -19.49 -22.92
CA MET A 1 -9.87 -19.85 -21.56
C MET A 1 -8.38 -19.60 -21.53
N SER A 2 -7.88 -18.90 -20.52
CA SER A 2 -6.43 -18.77 -20.33
C SER A 2 -5.86 -20.15 -20.00
N ALA A 3 -4.70 -20.50 -20.54
CA ALA A 3 -4.17 -21.86 -20.42
C ALA A 3 -3.64 -22.19 -19.01
N HIS A 4 -3.43 -21.16 -18.16
CA HIS A 4 -2.90 -21.28 -16.80
C HIS A 4 -1.68 -22.24 -16.71
N ASP A 5 -0.81 -22.19 -17.73
CA ASP A 5 0.32 -23.08 -17.89
C ASP A 5 1.61 -22.38 -17.41
N PRO A 6 2.16 -22.76 -16.24
CA PRO A 6 3.35 -22.12 -15.68
C PRO A 6 4.62 -22.39 -16.50
N SER A 7 4.63 -23.41 -17.37
CA SER A 7 5.79 -23.71 -18.23
C SER A 7 6.04 -22.64 -19.31
N ARG A 8 5.08 -21.72 -19.49
CA ARG A 8 5.20 -20.57 -20.39
C ARG A 8 5.93 -19.37 -19.79
N LEU A 9 6.21 -19.41 -18.48
CA LEU A 9 7.04 -18.40 -17.83
C LEU A 9 8.50 -18.84 -17.88
N ASP A 10 9.38 -17.90 -18.23
CA ASP A 10 10.82 -18.10 -18.16
C ASP A 10 11.28 -18.05 -16.69
N LEU A 11 11.05 -19.14 -15.95
CA LEU A 11 11.46 -19.29 -14.55
C LEU A 11 12.92 -19.72 -14.47
N ALA A 12 13.63 -19.21 -13.45
CA ALA A 12 14.94 -19.71 -13.07
C ALA A 12 14.85 -21.18 -12.63
N HIS A 13 15.98 -21.90 -12.65
CA HIS A 13 16.02 -23.32 -12.25
C HIS A 13 15.48 -23.51 -10.83
N GLU A 14 15.81 -22.59 -9.94
CA GLU A 14 15.21 -22.44 -8.61
C GLU A 14 14.56 -21.07 -8.55
N TYR A 15 13.31 -21.03 -8.08
CA TYR A 15 12.58 -19.78 -7.87
C TYR A 15 11.85 -19.81 -6.54
N LYS A 16 11.64 -18.62 -5.97
CA LYS A 16 10.83 -18.43 -4.75
C LYS A 16 9.56 -17.69 -5.13
N ALA A 17 8.40 -18.13 -4.62
CA ALA A 17 7.14 -17.46 -4.91
C ALA A 17 6.18 -17.44 -3.71
N THR A 18 5.45 -16.33 -3.56
CA THR A 18 4.42 -16.16 -2.54
C THR A 18 3.20 -15.43 -3.09
N GLU A 19 2.00 -15.81 -2.64
CA GLU A 19 0.76 -15.05 -2.81
C GLU A 19 0.22 -14.66 -1.43
N ASN A 20 -0.06 -13.38 -1.20
CA ASN A 20 -0.59 -12.86 0.06
C ASN A 20 0.24 -13.31 1.29
N GLY A 21 1.57 -13.33 1.13
CA GLY A 21 2.51 -13.75 2.18
C GLY A 21 2.62 -15.27 2.40
N VAL A 22 1.89 -16.10 1.64
CA VAL A 22 1.94 -17.55 1.73
C VAL A 22 2.80 -18.12 0.59
N ALA A 23 3.79 -18.95 0.93
CA ALA A 23 4.62 -19.62 -0.06
C ALA A 23 3.82 -20.66 -0.84
N ALA A 24 3.91 -20.61 -2.17
CA ALA A 24 3.22 -21.54 -3.06
C ALA A 24 3.94 -21.64 -4.40
N GLY A 25 3.86 -22.80 -5.05
CA GLY A 25 4.18 -22.90 -6.48
C GLY A 25 3.12 -22.18 -7.31
N LEU A 26 3.50 -21.60 -8.45
CA LEU A 26 2.60 -20.77 -9.27
C LEU A 26 1.23 -21.41 -9.56
N PRO A 27 1.12 -22.66 -10.05
CA PRO A 27 -0.19 -23.27 -10.31
C PRO A 27 -1.05 -23.53 -9.06
N MET A 28 -0.47 -23.43 -7.85
CA MET A 28 -1.20 -23.55 -6.58
C MET A 28 -1.69 -22.20 -6.03
N MET A 29 -1.26 -21.08 -6.61
CA MET A 29 -1.73 -19.75 -6.23
C MET A 29 -3.17 -19.54 -6.70
N ASN A 30 -3.99 -18.82 -5.93
CA ASN A 30 -5.38 -18.60 -6.31
C ASN A 30 -5.44 -17.73 -7.57
N SER A 31 -4.65 -16.66 -7.61
CA SER A 31 -4.60 -15.76 -8.77
C SER A 31 -4.26 -16.48 -10.06
N TRP A 32 -3.42 -17.51 -9.98
CA TRP A 32 -3.09 -18.33 -11.13
C TRP A 32 -4.29 -19.04 -11.73
N ASN A 33 -5.30 -19.36 -10.94
CA ASN A 33 -6.49 -20.09 -11.37
C ASN A 33 -7.70 -19.17 -11.62
N THR A 34 -7.71 -17.98 -11.04
CA THR A 34 -8.87 -17.08 -11.06
C THR A 34 -8.70 -15.88 -11.98
N VAL A 35 -7.47 -15.40 -12.20
CA VAL A 35 -7.20 -14.23 -13.04
C VAL A 35 -7.34 -14.61 -14.51
N THR A 36 -8.25 -13.92 -15.20
CA THR A 36 -8.56 -14.16 -16.62
C THR A 36 -7.98 -13.12 -17.56
N GLY A 37 -7.46 -12.01 -17.00
CA GLY A 37 -6.85 -10.94 -17.75
C GLY A 37 -6.24 -9.88 -16.84
N VAL A 38 -5.46 -8.99 -17.44
CA VAL A 38 -4.86 -7.84 -16.77
C VAL A 38 -5.34 -6.59 -17.49
N GLY A 39 -5.86 -5.64 -16.72
CA GLY A 39 -6.27 -4.34 -17.21
C GLY A 39 -5.12 -3.35 -17.15
N SER A 40 -5.38 -2.19 -16.56
CA SER A 40 -4.37 -1.15 -16.45
C SER A 40 -3.29 -1.50 -15.44
N LYS A 41 -2.12 -0.90 -15.63
CA LYS A 41 -0.90 -1.27 -14.91
C LYS A 41 0.06 -0.10 -14.77
N TYR A 42 0.79 -0.11 -13.66
CA TYR A 42 1.87 0.82 -13.35
C TYR A 42 3.09 0.01 -12.92
N TYR A 43 4.28 0.44 -13.37
CA TYR A 43 5.54 -0.25 -13.08
C TYR A 43 6.56 0.70 -12.48
N VAL A 44 7.34 0.16 -11.55
CA VAL A 44 8.59 0.73 -11.06
C VAL A 44 9.68 -0.25 -11.47
N ILE A 45 10.52 0.15 -12.41
CA ILE A 45 11.53 -0.73 -13.01
C ILE A 45 12.90 -0.35 -12.48
N ASP A 46 13.56 -1.29 -11.81
CA ASP A 46 14.89 -1.09 -11.24
C ASP A 46 15.91 -2.03 -11.89
N PRO A 47 16.59 -1.58 -12.97
CA PRO A 47 17.58 -2.41 -13.64
C PRO A 47 18.82 -2.66 -12.79
N VAL A 48 19.09 -1.85 -11.76
CA VAL A 48 20.29 -2.01 -10.91
C VAL A 48 20.11 -3.15 -9.92
N SER A 49 18.91 -3.30 -9.34
CA SER A 49 18.61 -4.43 -8.44
C SER A 49 18.02 -5.65 -9.18
N GLU A 50 17.79 -5.52 -10.48
CA GLU A 50 17.10 -6.49 -11.35
C GLU A 50 15.68 -6.80 -10.84
N GLN A 51 14.97 -5.76 -10.40
CA GLN A 51 13.64 -5.88 -9.80
C GLN A 51 12.61 -5.05 -10.55
N ILE A 52 11.37 -5.52 -10.53
CA ILE A 52 10.20 -4.79 -11.00
C ILE A 52 9.18 -4.82 -9.88
N PHE A 53 8.68 -3.66 -9.47
CA PHE A 53 7.44 -3.57 -8.73
C PHE A 53 6.31 -3.19 -9.67
N PHE A 54 5.12 -3.76 -9.47
CA PHE A 54 3.96 -3.47 -10.29
C PHE A 54 2.71 -3.28 -9.45
N VAL A 55 1.79 -2.50 -10.01
CA VAL A 55 0.39 -2.40 -9.60
C VAL A 55 -0.44 -2.65 -10.84
N ALA A 56 -1.47 -3.47 -10.73
CA ALA A 56 -2.28 -3.89 -11.85
C ALA A 56 -3.72 -4.15 -11.45
N GLU A 57 -4.63 -3.78 -12.33
CA GLU A 57 -6.00 -4.26 -12.30
C GLU A 57 -6.03 -5.71 -12.83
N LEU A 58 -6.58 -6.64 -12.05
CA LEU A 58 -6.74 -8.04 -12.41
C LEU A 58 -8.21 -8.34 -12.70
N LYS A 59 -8.48 -8.94 -13.87
CA LYS A 59 -9.84 -9.35 -14.25
C LYS A 59 -10.15 -10.71 -13.63
N GLU A 60 -11.06 -10.75 -12.66
CA GLU A 60 -11.36 -11.95 -11.85
C GLU A 60 -12.87 -12.15 -11.66
N GLY A 61 -13.51 -12.90 -12.55
CA GLY A 61 -14.97 -13.13 -12.45
C GLY A 61 -15.79 -11.86 -12.76
N GLN A 62 -16.69 -11.48 -11.85
CA GLN A 62 -17.61 -10.34 -12.04
C GLN A 62 -17.06 -9.00 -11.50
N ARG A 63 -16.00 -9.03 -10.70
CA ARG A 63 -15.38 -7.84 -10.10
C ARG A 63 -13.88 -7.89 -10.32
N ASN A 64 -13.26 -6.74 -10.56
CA ASN A 64 -11.81 -6.69 -10.70
C ASN A 64 -11.16 -6.75 -9.31
N ALA A 65 -9.98 -7.34 -9.27
CA ALA A 65 -9.09 -7.34 -8.11
C ALA A 65 -7.93 -6.38 -8.36
N LEU A 66 -7.34 -5.87 -7.29
CA LEU A 66 -6.08 -5.14 -7.34
C LEU A 66 -4.94 -6.13 -7.10
N GLY A 67 -4.03 -6.24 -8.06
CA GLY A 67 -2.81 -7.00 -7.94
C GLY A 67 -1.62 -6.06 -7.79
N PHE A 68 -0.74 -6.33 -6.84
CA PHE A 68 0.55 -5.66 -6.77
C PHE A 68 1.62 -6.62 -6.29
N GLY A 69 2.87 -6.28 -6.53
CA GLY A 69 3.94 -7.20 -6.18
C GLY A 69 5.28 -6.85 -6.76
N ARG A 70 6.24 -7.71 -6.45
CA ARG A 70 7.63 -7.58 -6.84
C ARG A 70 8.07 -8.82 -7.59
N LEU A 71 8.77 -8.62 -8.69
CA LEU A 71 9.44 -9.65 -9.47
C LEU A 71 10.94 -9.39 -9.45
N LYS A 72 11.75 -10.45 -9.35
CA LYS A 72 13.21 -10.38 -9.54
C LYS A 72 13.61 -11.21 -10.75
N VAL A 73 14.43 -10.62 -11.61
CA VAL A 73 14.96 -11.26 -12.80
C VAL A 73 16.45 -11.56 -12.59
N VAL A 74 16.90 -12.76 -12.95
CA VAL A 74 18.32 -13.13 -12.96
C VAL A 74 18.57 -13.92 -14.23
N GLY A 75 19.50 -13.45 -15.08
CA GLY A 75 19.80 -14.10 -16.35
C GLY A 75 18.58 -14.26 -17.26
N GLU A 76 17.80 -13.18 -17.40
CA GLU A 76 16.56 -13.11 -18.19
C GLU A 76 15.41 -14.01 -17.69
N LYS A 77 15.54 -14.57 -16.47
CA LYS A 77 14.55 -15.48 -15.89
C LYS A 77 14.02 -14.97 -14.56
N LEU A 78 12.75 -15.24 -14.28
CA LEU A 78 12.11 -14.94 -12.99
C LEU A 78 12.66 -15.85 -11.89
N SER A 79 13.31 -15.25 -10.89
CA SER A 79 13.89 -15.94 -9.73
C SER A 79 13.06 -15.73 -8.46
N GLU A 80 12.38 -14.59 -8.33
CA GLU A 80 11.54 -14.30 -7.18
C GLU A 80 10.22 -13.65 -7.63
N ILE A 81 9.12 -14.13 -7.06
CA ILE A 81 7.75 -13.73 -7.40
C ILE A 81 6.96 -13.48 -6.11
N GLU A 82 6.81 -12.22 -5.74
CA GLU A 82 6.08 -11.81 -4.54
C GLU A 82 4.79 -11.10 -4.96
N LEU A 83 3.64 -11.75 -4.74
CA LEU A 83 2.34 -11.27 -5.20
C LEU A 83 1.40 -10.99 -4.04
N TYR A 84 0.64 -9.91 -4.20
CA TYR A 84 -0.49 -9.54 -3.35
C TYR A 84 -1.71 -9.31 -4.23
N VAL A 85 -2.82 -9.95 -3.87
CA VAL A 85 -4.09 -9.83 -4.58
C VAL A 85 -5.19 -9.51 -3.60
N THR A 86 -5.75 -8.33 -3.80
CA THR A 86 -6.74 -7.69 -2.97
C THR A 86 -8.05 -7.59 -3.75
N ARG A 87 -9.16 -8.05 -3.17
CA ARG A 87 -10.47 -8.11 -3.85
C ARG A 87 -11.50 -7.17 -3.25
N THR A 88 -11.31 -6.75 -2.00
CA THR A 88 -12.28 -5.92 -1.28
C THR A 88 -11.59 -5.05 -0.23
N ARG A 89 -12.34 -4.12 0.37
CA ARG A 89 -11.91 -3.39 1.58
C ARG A 89 -11.57 -4.31 2.76
N GLY A 90 -12.17 -5.51 2.81
CA GLY A 90 -11.83 -6.51 3.83
C GLY A 90 -10.43 -7.09 3.68
N ASP A 91 -9.80 -6.93 2.51
CA ASP A 91 -8.42 -7.32 2.27
C ASP A 91 -7.43 -6.17 2.50
N THR A 92 -7.87 -4.90 2.52
CA THR A 92 -6.98 -3.72 2.63
C THR A 92 -7.08 -2.98 3.94
N GLY A 93 -8.20 -3.10 4.65
CA GLY A 93 -8.40 -2.38 5.89
C GLY A 93 -9.10 -1.04 5.72
N TYR A 94 -8.89 -0.24 4.66
CA TYR A 94 -9.60 1.04 4.54
C TYR A 94 -10.09 1.39 3.13
N GLN A 95 -9.23 1.84 2.21
CA GLN A 95 -9.61 2.19 0.84
C GLN A 95 -9.48 0.99 -0.11
N PHE A 96 -10.28 0.96 -1.17
CA PHE A 96 -10.16 -0.04 -2.23
C PHE A 96 -10.83 0.43 -3.52
N SER A 97 -10.10 0.36 -4.64
CA SER A 97 -10.65 0.35 -5.99
C SER A 97 -9.73 -0.37 -6.97
N ALA A 98 -10.18 -1.46 -7.57
CA ALA A 98 -9.41 -2.14 -8.60
C ALA A 98 -9.39 -1.38 -9.94
N ASP A 99 -10.40 -0.55 -10.22
CA ASP A 99 -10.62 0.04 -11.56
C ASP A 99 -9.82 1.34 -11.77
N HIS A 100 -9.40 2.00 -10.68
CA HIS A 100 -8.71 3.30 -10.73
C HIS A 100 -7.17 3.20 -10.84
N VAL A 101 -6.62 1.99 -10.98
CA VAL A 101 -5.19 1.80 -11.34
C VAL A 101 -4.86 2.46 -12.67
N SER A 102 -5.85 2.58 -13.56
CA SER A 102 -5.74 3.17 -14.90
C SER A 102 -5.62 4.69 -14.94
N ASP A 103 -5.99 5.36 -13.86
CA ASP A 103 -6.09 6.80 -13.76
C ASP A 103 -5.41 7.29 -12.47
N PRO A 104 -4.09 7.07 -12.33
CA PRO A 104 -3.37 7.57 -11.17
C PRO A 104 -3.38 9.10 -11.19
N ALA A 105 -3.32 9.71 -10.01
CA ALA A 105 -3.31 11.17 -9.88
C ALA A 105 -2.23 11.79 -10.79
N PRO A 106 -2.44 12.98 -11.40
CA PRO A 106 -1.51 13.59 -12.34
C PRO A 106 -0.06 13.64 -11.85
N GLU A 107 0.12 13.81 -10.53
CA GLU A 107 1.40 13.76 -9.82
C GLU A 107 2.23 12.50 -10.11
N TRP A 108 1.62 11.40 -10.54
CA TRP A 108 2.26 10.13 -10.92
C TRP A 108 2.60 10.01 -12.39
N THR A 109 2.01 10.82 -13.27
CA THR A 109 2.14 10.69 -14.73
C THR A 109 2.91 11.84 -15.39
N VAL A 110 3.19 12.92 -14.65
CA VAL A 110 4.01 14.05 -15.15
C VAL A 110 5.39 13.56 -15.60
N GLN A 111 5.84 13.96 -16.79
CA GLN A 111 7.22 13.76 -17.22
C GLN A 111 8.16 14.72 -16.47
N ILE A 112 9.27 14.19 -15.96
CA ILE A 112 10.23 14.95 -15.14
C ILE A 112 11.56 15.06 -15.89
N ASP A 113 12.15 16.24 -15.88
CA ASP A 113 13.53 16.43 -16.32
C ASP A 113 14.49 15.69 -15.36
N LYS A 114 15.40 14.89 -15.91
CA LYS A 114 16.39 14.13 -15.12
C LYS A 114 17.19 15.02 -14.15
N ALA A 115 17.42 16.30 -14.46
CA ALA A 115 18.12 17.23 -13.57
C ALA A 115 17.35 17.55 -12.27
N ARG A 116 16.03 17.31 -12.24
CA ARG A 116 15.15 17.52 -11.08
C ARG A 116 15.01 16.26 -10.21
N LEU A 117 15.53 15.13 -10.69
CA LEU A 117 15.47 13.85 -9.99
C LEU A 117 16.62 13.73 -8.97
N PRO A 118 16.35 13.26 -7.75
CA PRO A 118 17.40 12.95 -6.79
C PRO A 118 18.25 11.76 -7.28
N ALA A 119 19.48 11.68 -6.80
CA ALA A 119 20.31 10.49 -7.02
C ALA A 119 19.71 9.26 -6.32
N ARG A 120 19.98 8.06 -6.85
CA ARG A 120 19.54 6.77 -6.29
C ARG A 120 19.75 6.64 -4.78
N SER A 121 20.94 6.98 -4.29
CA SER A 121 21.26 6.91 -2.86
C SER A 121 20.36 7.80 -2.01
N GLN A 122 20.01 8.99 -2.52
CA GLN A 122 19.08 9.90 -1.85
C GLN A 122 17.65 9.35 -1.85
N LEU A 123 17.20 8.76 -2.97
CA LEU A 123 15.89 8.10 -3.07
C LEU A 123 15.76 6.96 -2.05
N LEU A 124 16.78 6.12 -1.92
CA LEU A 124 16.82 5.04 -0.93
C LEU A 124 16.77 5.59 0.50
N THR A 125 17.54 6.64 0.81
CA THR A 125 17.51 7.30 2.13
C THR A 125 16.12 7.84 2.45
N TRP A 126 15.48 8.54 1.51
CA TRP A 126 14.14 9.08 1.72
C TRP A 126 13.07 8.00 1.83
N GLY A 127 13.12 6.95 1.00
CA GLY A 127 12.21 5.81 1.11
C GLY A 127 12.29 5.13 2.48
N ARG A 128 13.50 4.95 3.04
CA ARG A 128 13.68 4.38 4.38
C ARG A 128 13.02 5.20 5.48
N SER A 129 12.93 6.52 5.31
CA SER A 129 12.32 7.41 6.31
C SER A 129 10.85 7.14 6.58
N ILE A 130 10.17 6.44 5.68
CA ILE A 130 8.75 6.11 5.82
C ILE A 130 8.53 5.15 6.99
N PHE A 131 9.33 4.09 7.07
CA PHE A 131 9.21 3.08 8.14
C PHE A 131 10.29 3.18 9.23
N ASP A 132 11.20 4.16 9.13
CA ASP A 132 12.22 4.47 10.15
C ASP A 132 12.12 5.93 10.60
N THR A 133 11.60 6.15 11.81
CA THR A 133 11.45 7.48 12.42
C THR A 133 12.78 8.15 12.79
N LYS A 134 13.90 7.41 12.77
CA LYS A 134 15.24 7.98 13.00
C LYS A 134 15.81 8.62 11.73
N GLN A 135 15.26 8.31 10.56
CA GLN A 135 15.67 8.92 9.31
C GLN A 135 14.84 10.19 9.04
N PRO A 136 15.48 11.31 8.68
CA PRO A 136 14.75 12.51 8.32
C PRO A 136 13.99 12.31 7.01
N SER A 137 12.70 12.64 7.04
CA SER A 137 11.88 12.65 5.83
C SER A 137 12.08 13.94 5.04
N PRO A 138 12.03 13.90 3.70
CA PRO A 138 12.08 15.11 2.89
C PRO A 138 10.82 15.96 3.08
N PRO A 139 10.87 17.26 2.73
CA PRO A 139 9.67 18.09 2.70
C PRO A 139 8.64 17.55 1.68
N THR A 140 7.37 17.70 2.00
CA THR A 140 6.26 17.35 1.09
C THR A 140 5.93 18.53 0.17
N ALA A 141 5.59 18.25 -1.08
CA ALA A 141 5.06 19.24 -2.01
C ALA A 141 3.62 19.65 -1.64
N PRO A 142 3.21 20.92 -1.84
CA PRO A 142 1.87 21.37 -1.46
C PRO A 142 0.71 20.61 -2.13
N ASN A 143 0.94 20.06 -3.32
CA ASN A 143 -0.03 19.28 -4.09
C ASN A 143 0.22 17.78 -4.02
N CYS A 144 1.00 17.29 -3.06
CA CYS A 144 1.24 15.85 -2.96
C CYS A 144 -0.07 15.11 -2.63
N VAL A 145 -0.36 14.08 -3.42
CA VAL A 145 -1.55 13.24 -3.27
C VAL A 145 -1.20 11.89 -2.66
N LEU A 146 -1.94 11.52 -1.60
CA LEU A 146 -1.94 10.17 -1.05
C LEU A 146 -2.97 9.31 -1.79
N MET A 147 -2.50 8.22 -2.39
CA MET A 147 -3.34 7.15 -2.92
C MET A 147 -3.23 5.91 -2.03
N GLU A 148 -4.33 5.18 -1.90
CA GLU A 148 -4.39 3.91 -1.18
C GLU A 148 -5.23 2.92 -1.97
N ASN A 149 -4.65 1.75 -2.24
CA ASN A 149 -5.29 0.61 -2.91
C ASN A 149 -6.19 0.98 -4.11
N GLY A 150 -5.69 1.84 -5.00
CA GLY A 150 -6.36 2.19 -6.25
C GLY A 150 -6.86 3.62 -6.36
N LYS A 151 -7.10 4.31 -5.26
CA LYS A 151 -7.80 5.61 -5.27
C LYS A 151 -7.15 6.63 -4.36
N VAL A 152 -7.43 7.91 -4.60
CA VAL A 152 -7.05 8.99 -3.68
C VAL A 152 -7.71 8.78 -2.32
N VAL A 153 -6.93 8.96 -1.25
CA VAL A 153 -7.44 8.86 0.12
C VAL A 153 -8.25 10.10 0.43
N GLU A 154 -9.50 9.87 0.79
CA GLU A 154 -10.40 10.87 1.31
C GLU A 154 -10.91 10.42 2.68
N GLU A 155 -11.08 11.37 3.58
CA GLU A 155 -11.49 11.12 4.97
C GLU A 155 -12.58 12.11 5.38
N ASP A 156 -13.45 11.74 6.32
CA ASP A 156 -14.37 12.69 6.94
C ASP A 156 -13.58 13.79 7.66
N ALA A 157 -13.91 15.03 7.39
CA ALA A 157 -13.23 16.19 7.92
C ALA A 157 -13.10 16.22 9.46
N GLU A 158 -14.07 15.69 10.19
CA GLU A 158 -14.02 15.65 11.66
C GLU A 158 -13.06 14.57 12.13
N VAL A 159 -13.12 13.38 11.53
CA VAL A 159 -12.19 12.28 11.82
C VAL A 159 -10.77 12.72 11.50
N ALA A 160 -10.53 13.31 10.32
CA ALA A 160 -9.22 13.81 9.90
C ALA A 160 -8.60 14.80 10.92
N LYS A 161 -9.40 15.69 11.52
CA LYS A 161 -8.92 16.61 12.58
C LYS A 161 -8.54 15.86 13.85
N GLN A 162 -9.35 14.88 14.25
CA GLN A 162 -9.16 14.15 15.51
C GLN A 162 -7.97 13.18 15.45
N VAL A 163 -7.67 12.62 14.27
CA VAL A 163 -6.48 11.78 14.04
C VAL A 163 -5.23 12.56 13.62
N SER A 164 -5.28 13.91 13.68
CA SER A 164 -4.14 14.83 13.42
C SER A 164 -3.62 14.83 11.98
N ILE A 165 -4.49 14.59 11.00
CA ILE A 165 -4.16 14.55 9.55
C ILE A 165 -4.94 15.62 8.75
N GLY A 166 -5.87 16.35 9.39
CA GLY A 166 -6.82 17.26 8.73
C GLY A 166 -6.55 18.77 8.89
N ASN A 167 -7.15 19.55 7.98
CA ASN A 167 -7.19 21.01 7.99
C ASN A 167 -8.39 21.51 8.83
N ASP A 168 -8.17 22.45 9.76
CA ASP A 168 -9.14 22.85 10.81
C ASP A 168 -10.50 23.41 10.31
N LYS A 169 -10.67 23.64 9.00
CA LYS A 169 -11.80 24.40 8.45
C LYS A 169 -12.97 23.59 7.87
N ALA A 170 -12.85 22.27 7.72
CA ALA A 170 -13.91 21.45 7.10
C ALA A 170 -14.96 20.93 8.12
N LYS A 171 -16.20 20.68 7.68
CA LYS A 171 -17.36 20.27 8.53
C LYS A 171 -17.68 18.79 8.33
N HIS A 172 -18.27 18.14 9.34
CA HIS A 172 -18.72 16.74 9.29
C HIS A 172 -19.59 16.44 8.05
N GLY A 173 -19.42 15.25 7.46
CA GLY A 173 -20.10 14.83 6.24
C GLY A 173 -19.45 15.34 4.94
N HIS A 174 -18.34 16.07 5.03
CA HIS A 174 -17.51 16.43 3.89
C HIS A 174 -16.21 15.63 3.91
N MET A 175 -15.99 14.93 2.80
CA MET A 175 -14.73 14.23 2.54
C MET A 175 -13.63 15.25 2.21
N VAL A 176 -12.45 15.07 2.79
CA VAL A 176 -11.24 15.85 2.50
C VAL A 176 -10.11 14.93 2.07
N THR A 177 -9.32 15.36 1.09
CA THR A 177 -8.12 14.62 0.69
C THR A 177 -7.09 14.65 1.80
N ILE A 178 -6.53 13.49 2.09
CA ILE A 178 -5.43 13.35 3.05
C ILE A 178 -4.11 13.73 2.36
N PRO A 179 -3.31 14.67 2.91
CA PRO A 179 -2.02 15.03 2.34
C PRO A 179 -1.02 13.89 2.50
N CYS A 180 -0.07 13.78 1.58
CA CYS A 180 1.08 12.89 1.78
C CYS A 180 1.94 13.32 2.97
N GLY A 181 2.78 12.38 3.41
CA GLY A 181 3.96 12.70 4.19
C GLY A 181 4.22 11.68 5.27
N ALA A 182 5.43 11.74 5.82
CA ALA A 182 5.81 10.95 6.96
C ALA A 182 5.41 11.66 8.25
N PHE A 183 4.21 11.38 8.75
CA PHE A 183 3.76 11.92 10.04
C PHE A 183 4.68 11.43 11.18
N PRO A 184 4.89 12.24 12.24
CA PRO A 184 5.73 11.83 13.36
C PRO A 184 5.30 10.50 14.00
N ASP A 185 4.00 10.28 14.18
CA ASP A 185 3.41 9.11 14.83
C ASP A 185 3.02 7.99 13.85
N ARG A 186 3.82 7.80 12.81
CA ARG A 186 3.59 6.80 11.74
C ARG A 186 4.02 5.37 12.15
N PRO A 187 3.48 4.35 11.48
CA PRO A 187 3.94 2.97 11.65
C PRO A 187 5.43 2.81 11.30
N THR A 188 6.11 1.91 11.98
CA THR A 188 7.52 1.58 11.72
C THR A 188 7.70 0.08 11.57
N ASP A 189 8.66 -0.32 10.76
CA ASP A 189 9.10 -1.70 10.62
C ASP A 189 10.63 -1.72 10.43
N PRO A 190 11.41 -2.23 11.41
CA PRO A 190 12.86 -2.29 11.29
C PRO A 190 13.34 -3.27 10.20
N LEU A 191 12.45 -4.16 9.72
CA LEU A 191 12.71 -5.08 8.62
C LEU A 191 12.15 -4.59 7.28
N ALA A 192 11.63 -3.36 7.23
CA ALA A 192 11.13 -2.79 5.98
C ALA A 192 12.21 -2.81 4.89
N ARG A 193 11.85 -3.38 3.74
CA ARG A 193 12.71 -3.41 2.56
C ARG A 193 12.50 -2.15 1.76
N THR A 194 13.57 -1.43 1.46
CA THR A 194 13.56 -0.25 0.58
C THR A 194 14.75 -0.39 -0.35
N ASP A 195 14.54 -1.12 -1.44
CA ASP A 195 15.60 -1.58 -2.34
C ASP A 195 15.22 -1.55 -3.83
N ILE A 196 14.00 -1.11 -4.17
CA ILE A 196 13.53 -0.95 -5.56
C ILE A 196 13.44 0.53 -5.87
N VAL A 197 14.19 0.97 -6.89
CA VAL A 197 14.22 2.37 -7.32
C VAL A 197 14.13 2.46 -8.84
N ASP A 198 13.17 3.26 -9.31
CA ASP A 198 13.10 3.73 -10.69
C ASP A 198 13.67 5.14 -10.77
N GLU A 199 14.93 5.21 -11.24
CA GLU A 199 15.68 6.45 -11.38
C GLU A 199 15.18 7.33 -12.54
N GLU A 200 14.37 6.80 -13.46
CA GLU A 200 13.79 7.57 -14.56
C GLU A 200 12.54 8.32 -14.10
N GLN A 201 11.77 7.74 -13.16
CA GLN A 201 10.54 8.32 -12.64
C GLN A 201 10.71 9.00 -11.28
N GLY A 202 11.86 8.81 -10.62
CA GLY A 202 12.12 9.29 -9.26
C GLY A 202 11.31 8.54 -8.21
N VAL A 203 11.02 7.26 -8.45
CA VAL A 203 10.15 6.44 -7.59
C VAL A 203 10.97 5.45 -6.79
N VAL A 204 10.68 5.33 -5.50
CA VAL A 204 11.20 4.28 -4.62
C VAL A 204 10.03 3.49 -4.03
N VAL A 205 10.22 2.18 -3.90
CA VAL A 205 9.25 1.30 -3.25
C VAL A 205 9.81 0.83 -1.91
N SER A 206 8.97 0.94 -0.88
CA SER A 206 9.23 0.42 0.46
C SER A 206 8.17 -0.63 0.79
N ILE A 207 8.58 -1.82 1.23
CA ILE A 207 7.67 -2.90 1.62
C ILE A 207 7.91 -3.24 3.09
N ALA A 208 6.87 -3.14 3.90
CA ALA A 208 6.90 -3.32 5.34
C ALA A 208 5.75 -4.21 5.84
N THR A 209 5.86 -4.68 7.06
CA THR A 209 4.78 -5.28 7.83
C THR A 209 4.43 -4.39 9.03
N VAL A 210 3.18 -4.02 9.16
CA VAL A 210 2.67 -3.19 10.25
C VAL A 210 1.67 -4.00 11.09
N HIS A 211 1.77 -3.90 12.41
CA HIS A 211 0.86 -4.58 13.33
C HIS A 211 -0.18 -3.60 13.89
N GLY A 212 -1.37 -4.13 14.19
CA GLY A 212 -2.48 -3.31 14.65
C GLY A 212 -3.72 -4.12 15.02
N LEU A 213 -4.86 -3.44 14.98
CA LEU A 213 -6.17 -4.03 15.15
C LEU A 213 -7.08 -3.71 13.97
N VAL A 214 -8.01 -4.61 13.69
CA VAL A 214 -9.21 -4.30 12.93
C VAL A 214 -10.25 -3.80 13.93
N GLU A 215 -10.56 -2.51 13.87
CA GLU A 215 -11.49 -1.78 14.74
C GLU A 215 -12.75 -1.38 13.97
N PRO A 216 -13.89 -1.08 14.63
CA PRO A 216 -15.01 -0.42 13.98
C PRO A 216 -14.58 0.91 13.32
N SER A 217 -15.05 1.17 12.09
CA SER A 217 -14.70 2.36 11.31
C SER A 217 -15.23 3.64 11.95
N LEU A 218 -14.38 4.66 12.15
CA LEU A 218 -14.76 5.98 12.66
C LEU A 218 -15.71 6.77 11.74
N VAL A 219 -15.78 6.41 10.47
CA VAL A 219 -16.52 7.16 9.44
C VAL A 219 -17.89 6.55 9.19
N GLU A 220 -17.94 5.23 9.10
CA GLU A 220 -19.10 4.48 8.63
C GLU A 220 -19.84 3.77 9.77
N ASP A 221 -20.93 3.08 9.46
CA ASP A 221 -21.62 2.25 10.44
C ASP A 221 -20.63 1.31 11.17
N PRO A 222 -20.74 1.09 12.50
CA PRO A 222 -19.82 0.24 13.26
C PRO A 222 -19.74 -1.23 12.79
N THR A 223 -20.64 -1.67 11.91
CA THR A 223 -20.54 -2.94 11.18
C THR A 223 -19.46 -2.96 10.10
N ILE A 224 -18.92 -1.80 9.73
CA ILE A 224 -17.76 -1.61 8.87
C ILE A 224 -16.53 -1.44 9.76
N SER A 225 -15.38 -1.95 9.30
CA SER A 225 -14.12 -1.91 10.04
C SER A 225 -13.05 -1.11 9.33
N ALA A 226 -12.05 -0.68 10.11
CA ALA A 226 -10.79 -0.14 9.63
C ALA A 226 -9.62 -0.92 10.25
N PHE A 227 -8.54 -1.12 9.50
CA PHE A 227 -7.27 -1.50 10.12
C PHE A 227 -6.62 -0.25 10.73
N VAL A 228 -6.22 -0.35 12.00
CA VAL A 228 -5.60 0.72 12.76
C VAL A 228 -4.25 0.24 13.26
N PRO A 229 -3.14 0.82 12.75
CA PRO A 229 -1.81 0.53 13.24
C PRO A 229 -1.66 0.80 14.73
N ASP A 230 -0.80 0.04 15.41
CA ASP A 230 -0.55 0.20 16.85
C ASP A 230 -0.11 1.63 17.23
N SER A 231 0.66 2.30 16.36
CA SER A 231 1.10 3.69 16.58
C SER A 231 -0.04 4.71 16.53
N LEU A 232 -1.12 4.40 15.79
CA LEU A 232 -2.28 5.26 15.60
C LEU A 232 -3.48 4.84 16.47
N LEU A 233 -3.38 3.73 17.18
CA LEU A 233 -4.47 3.18 17.99
C LEU A 233 -4.89 4.10 19.15
N PRO A 234 -3.98 4.72 19.95
CA PRO A 234 -4.41 5.57 21.06
C PRO A 234 -5.31 6.76 20.66
N PRO A 235 -4.99 7.58 19.65
CA PRO A 235 -5.90 8.64 19.21
C PRO A 235 -7.20 8.06 18.61
N TYR A 236 -7.15 6.93 17.89
CA TYR A 236 -8.34 6.29 17.33
C TYR A 236 -9.34 5.85 18.41
N LEU A 237 -8.86 5.16 19.45
CA LEU A 237 -9.70 4.70 20.57
C LEU A 237 -10.32 5.86 21.35
N LYS A 238 -9.63 7.01 21.44
CA LYS A 238 -10.18 8.21 22.07
C LYS A 238 -11.40 8.74 21.31
N VAL A 239 -11.45 8.60 19.99
CA VAL A 239 -12.63 8.97 19.19
C VAL A 239 -13.76 7.97 19.41
N LEU A 240 -13.47 6.66 19.39
CA LEU A 240 -14.46 5.62 19.70
C LEU A 240 -15.08 5.80 21.09
N GLU A 241 -14.28 6.22 22.08
CA GLU A 241 -14.77 6.49 23.44
C GLU A 241 -15.85 7.59 23.45
N GLN A 242 -15.71 8.62 22.60
CA GLN A 242 -16.69 9.71 22.51
C GLN A 242 -18.05 9.22 22.00
N TRP A 243 -18.11 8.07 21.34
CA TRP A 243 -19.37 7.50 20.90
C TRP A 243 -20.14 6.83 22.02
N LYS A 244 -19.52 6.54 23.17
CA LYS A 244 -20.23 5.91 24.28
C LYS A 244 -21.41 6.77 24.70
N GLY A 245 -22.59 6.16 24.75
CA GLY A 245 -23.84 6.85 25.07
C GLY A 245 -24.51 7.55 23.89
N SER A 246 -23.90 7.56 22.70
CA SER A 246 -24.56 7.97 21.45
C SER A 246 -25.41 6.82 20.88
N SER A 247 -26.32 7.13 19.95
CA SER A 247 -27.08 6.12 19.21
C SER A 247 -26.17 5.15 18.44
N ARG A 248 -25.00 5.62 17.99
CA ARG A 248 -24.01 4.81 17.27
C ARG A 248 -23.45 3.68 18.15
N SER A 249 -23.30 3.90 19.46
CA SER A 249 -22.86 2.85 20.39
C SER A 249 -23.87 1.72 20.62
N GLN A 250 -25.11 1.87 20.13
CA GLN A 250 -26.16 0.85 20.25
C GLN A 250 -26.24 -0.06 19.01
N LEU A 251 -25.49 0.25 17.95
CA LEU A 251 -25.46 -0.54 16.72
C LEU A 251 -24.56 -1.78 16.90
N PRO A 252 -24.83 -2.88 16.17
CA PRO A 252 -23.89 -3.99 16.10
C PRO A 252 -22.52 -3.50 15.63
N ALA A 253 -21.46 -3.93 16.32
CA ALA A 253 -20.10 -3.53 16.01
C ALA A 253 -19.19 -4.76 15.96
N LEU A 254 -18.16 -4.69 15.10
CA LEU A 254 -17.10 -5.69 15.10
C LEU A 254 -16.35 -5.68 16.44
N VAL A 255 -16.06 -6.86 16.98
CA VAL A 255 -15.18 -6.98 18.14
C VAL A 255 -13.73 -6.77 17.67
N PRO A 256 -12.99 -5.82 18.26
CA PRO A 256 -11.62 -5.54 17.84
C PRO A 256 -10.76 -6.79 17.86
N THR A 257 -10.06 -7.05 16.75
CA THR A 257 -9.23 -8.25 16.59
C THR A 257 -7.86 -7.86 16.07
N ARG A 258 -6.79 -8.49 16.61
CA ARG A 258 -5.42 -8.26 16.13
C ARG A 258 -5.28 -8.65 14.67
N ALA A 259 -4.50 -7.88 13.94
CA ALA A 259 -4.09 -8.21 12.58
C ALA A 259 -2.67 -7.70 12.31
N SER A 260 -2.09 -8.21 11.23
CA SER A 260 -0.94 -7.62 10.59
C SER A 260 -1.37 -7.14 9.21
N ILE A 261 -0.72 -6.13 8.69
CA ILE A 261 -0.91 -5.66 7.32
C ILE A 261 0.44 -5.59 6.64
N LEU A 262 0.53 -6.12 5.43
CA LEU A 262 1.63 -5.79 4.54
C LEU A 262 1.31 -4.46 3.87
N VAL A 263 2.28 -3.55 3.88
CA VAL A 263 2.19 -2.26 3.18
C VAL A 263 3.32 -2.20 2.17
N ALA A 264 2.99 -2.02 0.90
CA ALA A 264 3.92 -1.63 -0.14
C ALA A 264 3.64 -0.17 -0.52
N GLU A 265 4.57 0.72 -0.21
CA GLU A 265 4.44 2.15 -0.49
C GLU A 265 5.38 2.57 -1.61
N MET A 266 4.80 3.13 -2.66
CA MET A 266 5.54 3.84 -3.70
C MET A 266 5.60 5.32 -3.35
N HIS A 267 6.79 5.90 -3.43
CA HIS A 267 7.02 7.32 -3.21
C HIS A 267 7.71 7.95 -4.40
N ARG A 268 7.11 9.02 -4.92
CA ARG A 268 7.65 9.78 -6.05
C ARG A 268 8.32 11.06 -5.56
N TYR A 269 9.56 11.26 -5.96
CA TYR A 269 10.40 12.38 -5.54
C TYR A 269 10.97 13.16 -6.73
N TYR A 270 10.83 14.48 -6.68
CA TYR A 270 11.52 15.42 -7.57
C TYR A 270 11.48 16.83 -6.97
N ASP A 271 12.36 17.71 -7.43
CA ASP A 271 12.57 19.06 -6.87
C ASP A 271 12.88 19.07 -5.37
N GLY A 272 13.53 18.01 -4.88
CA GLY A 272 13.88 17.88 -3.47
C GLY A 272 12.69 17.61 -2.54
N LYS A 273 11.53 17.21 -3.06
CA LYS A 273 10.29 17.02 -2.30
C LYS A 273 9.63 15.67 -2.58
N LEU A 274 8.82 15.20 -1.63
CA LEU A 274 7.83 14.15 -1.85
C LEU A 274 6.65 14.73 -2.65
N GLN A 275 6.32 14.11 -3.78
CA GLN A 275 5.38 14.63 -4.77
C GLN A 275 4.17 13.71 -4.97
N GLY A 276 4.31 12.42 -4.68
CA GLY A 276 3.21 11.47 -4.66
C GLY A 276 3.52 10.32 -3.72
N MET A 277 2.48 9.82 -3.05
CA MET A 277 2.54 8.67 -2.16
C MET A 277 1.43 7.69 -2.53
N TYR A 278 1.75 6.42 -2.68
CA TYR A 278 0.78 5.40 -3.04
C TYR A 278 1.00 4.16 -2.18
N MET A 279 0.10 3.97 -1.22
CA MET A 279 0.05 2.85 -0.30
C MET A 279 -0.76 1.70 -0.91
N LEU A 280 -0.22 0.50 -0.84
CA LEU A 280 -0.86 -0.72 -1.29
C LEU A 280 -0.82 -1.72 -0.15
N GLU A 281 -1.99 -2.05 0.35
CA GLU A 281 -2.12 -2.79 1.59
C GLU A 281 -2.76 -4.16 1.35
N GLN A 282 -2.31 -5.14 2.13
CA GLN A 282 -2.90 -6.47 2.18
C GLN A 282 -2.89 -6.98 3.63
N LEU A 283 -4.08 -7.14 4.19
CA LEU A 283 -4.30 -7.72 5.51
C LEU A 283 -3.84 -9.17 5.56
N GLY A 284 -3.25 -9.53 6.70
CA GLY A 284 -2.78 -10.86 7.04
C GLY A 284 -3.14 -11.24 8.47
N ALA A 285 -2.82 -12.48 8.81
CA ALA A 285 -3.08 -13.01 10.14
C ALA A 285 -2.30 -12.23 11.23
N PRO A 286 -2.82 -12.18 12.48
CA PRO A 286 -2.09 -11.58 13.60
C PRO A 286 -0.67 -12.15 13.73
N GLY A 287 0.32 -11.27 13.79
CA GLY A 287 1.73 -11.67 13.94
C GLY A 287 2.35 -12.27 12.68
N SER A 288 1.69 -12.15 11.52
CA SER A 288 2.36 -12.44 10.25
C SER A 288 3.51 -11.46 10.01
N HIS A 289 4.54 -11.94 9.31
CA HIS A 289 5.69 -11.18 8.85
C HIS A 289 5.96 -11.51 7.38
N SER A 290 6.70 -10.66 6.68
CA SER A 290 7.10 -10.96 5.31
C SER A 290 8.02 -12.20 5.28
N PRO A 291 7.74 -13.22 4.46
CA PRO A 291 8.67 -14.34 4.25
C PRO A 291 9.90 -13.94 3.43
N TRP A 292 10.01 -12.67 3.03
CA TRP A 292 11.10 -12.11 2.22
C TRP A 292 12.15 -11.35 3.02
N VAL A 293 11.98 -11.26 4.33
CA VAL A 293 12.99 -10.71 5.25
C VAL A 293 13.59 -11.83 6.09
N GLN A 294 14.86 -11.69 6.48
CA GLN A 294 15.49 -12.58 7.45
C GLN A 294 15.20 -12.03 8.85
N ASN A 295 14.69 -12.88 9.74
CA ASN A 295 14.49 -12.57 11.16
C ASN A 295 15.81 -12.64 11.95
#